data_AF-A0A6J5G0R2-F1
#
_entry.id   AF-A0A6J5G0R2-F1
#
_cell.length_a   1.000
_cell.length_b   1.000
_cell.length_c   1.000
_cell.angle_alpha   90.00
_cell.angle_beta   90.00
_cell.angle_gamma   90.00
#
_symmetry.space_group_name_H-M   'P 1'
#
loop_
_entity.id
_entity.type
_entity.pdbx_description
1 polymer ?
#
loop_
_entity_poly.entity_id
_entity_poly.type
_entity_poly.pdbx_seq_one_letter_code
_entity_poly.pdbx_strand_id
1 'polypeptide(L)' 'MAFDRAYIDQEVAHHESVFDALDKTLSPVAHNDELKALLVQVRPAFVAFREHARHLQAELGKSGR' A
#
# COMPACT_ATOMS: atom_id res chain seq x y z
N MET A 1 -21.18 -7.54 1.34
CA MET A 1 -20.38 -8.28 2.35
C MET A 1 -19.31 -9.18 1.73
N ALA A 2 -19.65 -10.23 0.97
CA ALA A 2 -18.63 -11.11 0.36
C ALA A 2 -17.77 -10.38 -0.70
N PHE A 3 -18.42 -9.59 -1.57
CA PHE A 3 -17.73 -8.76 -2.56
C PHE A 3 -16.83 -7.70 -1.89
N ASP A 4 -17.36 -6.91 -0.95
CA ASP A 4 -16.60 -5.85 -0.28
C ASP A 4 -15.34 -6.39 0.41
N ARG A 5 -15.44 -7.59 1.01
CA ARG A 5 -14.29 -8.30 1.59
C ARG A 5 -13.27 -8.72 0.53
N ALA A 6 -13.70 -9.40 -0.53
CA ALA A 6 -12.79 -9.82 -1.59
C ALA A 6 -12.11 -8.62 -2.27
N TYR A 7 -12.85 -7.53 -2.46
CA TYR A 7 -12.34 -6.28 -3.00
C TYR A 7 -11.26 -5.69 -2.10
N ILE A 8 -11.53 -5.49 -0.80
CA ILE A 8 -10.54 -4.89 0.10
C ILE A 8 -9.30 -5.79 0.28
N ASP A 9 -9.47 -7.11 0.28
CA ASP A 9 -8.36 -8.07 0.38
C ASP A 9 -7.42 -7.92 -0.84
N GLN A 10 -7.99 -7.78 -2.05
CA GLN A 10 -7.22 -7.57 -3.27
C GLN A 10 -6.56 -6.19 -3.31
N GLU A 11 -7.25 -5.14 -2.88
CA GLU A 11 -6.69 -3.78 -2.82
C GLU A 11 -5.50 -3.71 -1.85
N VAL A 12 -5.62 -4.31 -0.66
CA VAL A 12 -4.51 -4.38 0.30
C VAL A 12 -3.32 -5.14 -0.30
N ALA A 13 -3.55 -6.31 -0.90
CA ALA A 13 -2.48 -7.09 -1.51
C ALA A 13 -1.78 -6.35 -2.67
N HIS A 14 -2.56 -5.65 -3.51
CA HIS A 14 -2.02 -4.85 -4.60
C HIS A 14 -1.16 -3.70 -4.07
N HIS A 15 -1.63 -2.94 -3.07
CA HIS A 15 -0.87 -1.83 -2.51
C HIS A 15 0.42 -2.27 -1.79
N GLU A 16 0.42 -3.44 -1.12
CA GLU A 16 1.64 -4.02 -0.56
C GLU A 16 2.65 -4.37 -1.66
N SER A 17 2.20 -4.88 -2.81
CA SER A 17 3.09 -5.18 -3.94
C SER A 17 3.75 -3.92 -4.52
N VAL A 18 3.00 -2.81 -4.59
CA VAL A 18 3.54 -1.51 -5.02
C VAL A 18 4.54 -0.98 -4.00
N PHE A 19 4.23 -1.10 -2.71
CA PHE A 19 5.12 -0.69 -1.63
C PHE A 19 6.45 -1.46 -1.67
N ASP A 20 6.39 -2.78 -1.85
CA ASP A 20 7.57 -3.63 -2.00
C ASP A 20 8.39 -3.26 -3.25
N ALA A 21 7.74 -2.97 -4.37
CA ALA A 21 8.44 -2.52 -5.57
C ALA A 21 9.17 -1.20 -5.34
N LEU A 22 8.57 -0.26 -4.60
CA LEU A 22 9.20 1.02 -4.26
C LEU A 22 10.41 0.82 -3.34
N ASP A 23 10.23 0.14 -2.21
CA ASP A 23 11.25 0.03 -1.15
C ASP A 23 12.38 -0.95 -1.52
N LYS A 24 12.06 -2.09 -2.12
CA LYS A 24 13.02 -3.19 -2.35
C LYS A 24 13.64 -3.17 -3.75
N THR A 25 12.93 -2.62 -4.73
CA THR A 25 13.40 -2.64 -6.14
C THR A 25 13.84 -1.27 -6.61
N LEU A 26 12.97 -0.26 -6.54
CA LEU A 26 13.21 1.04 -7.16
C LEU A 26 14.11 1.96 -6.33
N SER A 27 13.87 2.08 -5.02
CA SER A 27 14.66 2.97 -4.15
C SER A 27 16.16 2.62 -4.13
N PRO A 28 16.58 1.33 -4.06
CA PRO A 28 18.00 0.97 -4.02
C PRO A 28 18.74 1.22 -5.35
N VAL A 29 18.03 1.10 -6.48
CA VAL A 29 18.64 1.22 -7.83
C VAL A 29 18.44 2.61 -8.44
N ALA A 30 17.67 3.49 -7.81
CA ALA A 30 17.49 4.86 -8.28
C ALA A 30 18.84 5.61 -8.16
N HIS A 31 19.35 6.11 -9.29
CA HIS A 31 20.59 6.90 -9.32
C HIS A 31 20.35 8.36 -9.63
N ASN A 32 19.23 8.68 -10.28
CA ASN A 32 18.78 10.05 -10.51
C ASN A 32 18.28 10.66 -9.20
N ASP A 33 18.83 11.82 -8.84
CA ASP A 33 18.56 12.44 -7.53
C ASP A 33 17.14 13.03 -7.43
N GLU A 34 16.54 13.49 -8.53
CA GLU A 34 15.13 13.90 -8.56
C GLU A 34 14.19 12.72 -8.31
N LEU A 35 14.48 11.56 -8.91
CA LEU A 35 13.73 10.33 -8.67
C LEU A 35 13.84 9.86 -7.23
N LYS A 36 15.04 9.91 -6.63
CA LYS A 36 15.21 9.58 -5.20
C LYS A 36 14.41 10.52 -4.31
N ALA A 37 14.50 11.84 -4.58
CA ALA A 37 13.76 12.84 -3.82
C ALA A 37 12.25 12.62 -3.93
N LEU A 38 11.76 12.32 -5.14
CA LEU A 38 10.37 11.96 -5.36
C LEU A 38 10.00 10.73 -4.54
N LEU A 39 10.72 9.61 -4.66
CA LEU A 39 10.43 8.37 -3.93
C LEU A 39 10.36 8.60 -2.41
N VAL A 40 11.26 9.39 -1.84
CA VAL A 40 11.23 9.79 -0.43
C VAL A 40 10.00 10.63 -0.10
N GLN A 41 9.68 11.62 -0.94
CA GLN A 41 8.55 12.52 -0.74
C GLN A 41 7.20 11.80 -0.78
N VAL A 42 7.02 10.84 -1.69
CA VAL A 42 5.71 10.16 -1.85
C VAL A 42 5.52 8.98 -0.90
N ARG A 43 6.61 8.41 -0.35
CA ARG A 43 6.55 7.26 0.57
C ARG A 43 5.57 7.41 1.73
N PRO A 44 5.47 8.57 2.43
CA PRO A 44 4.50 8.74 3.51
C PRO A 44 3.04 8.58 3.08
N ALA A 45 2.69 9.01 1.85
CA ALA A 45 1.34 8.87 1.33
C ALA A 45 0.98 7.39 1.10
N PHE A 46 1.91 6.60 0.54
CA PHE A 46 1.73 5.15 0.38
C PHE A 46 1.55 4.43 1.72
N VAL A 47 2.33 4.80 2.74
CA VAL A 47 2.17 4.25 4.10
C VAL A 47 0.78 4.58 4.64
N ALA A 48 0.34 5.85 4.53
CA ALA A 48 -0.98 6.27 5.01
C ALA A 48 -2.12 5.51 4.31
N PHE A 49 -2.05 5.33 2.99
CA PHE A 49 -3.05 4.56 2.24
C PHE A 49 -3.10 3.10 2.67
N ARG A 50 -1.95 2.46 2.87
CA ARG A 50 -1.88 1.07 3.34
C ARG A 50 -2.50 0.91 4.73
N GLU A 51 -2.15 1.77 5.67
CA GLU A 51 -2.72 1.69 7.03
C GLU A 51 -4.25 1.91 6.99
N HIS A 52 -4.74 2.82 6.15
CA HIS A 52 -6.18 3.02 5.96
C HIS A 52 -6.86 1.78 5.36
N ALA A 53 -6.27 1.17 4.33
CA ALA A 53 -6.81 -0.04 3.72
C ALA A 53 -6.83 -1.22 4.71
N ARG A 54 -5.78 -1.40 5.52
CA ARG A 54 -5.74 -2.42 6.58
C ARG A 54 -6.76 -2.16 7.68
N HIS A 55 -6.98 -0.90 8.05
CA HIS A 55 -8.03 -0.54 9.00
C HIS A 55 -9.41 -0.94 8.45
N LEU A 56 -9.72 -0.56 7.20
CA LEU A 56 -10.99 -0.90 6.56
C LEU A 56 -11.18 -2.42 6.43
N GLN A 57 -10.13 -3.16 6.07
CA GLN A 57 -10.13 -4.62 6.03
C GLN A 57 -10.46 -5.22 7.40
N ALA A 58 -9.88 -4.67 8.48
CA ALA A 58 -10.14 -5.12 9.84
C ALA A 58 -11.59 -4.82 10.30
N GLU A 59 -12.16 -3.68 9.93
CA GLU A 59 -13.55 -3.33 10.24
C GLU A 59 -14.54 -4.24 9.50
N LEU A 60 -14.30 -4.51 8.21
CA LEU A 60 -15.05 -5.52 7.46
C LEU A 60 -14.85 -6.93 8.07
N GLY A 61 -13.71 -7.17 8.73
CA GLY A 61 -13.36 -8.29 9.63
C GLY A 61 -14.39 -8.56 10.72
N LYS A 62 -14.80 -7.48 11.38
CA LYS A 62 -15.63 -7.50 12.57
C LYS A 62 -17.12 -7.55 12.22
N SER A 63 -17.52 -6.85 11.16
CA SER A 63 -18.92 -6.77 10.70
C SER A 63 -19.45 -8.03 10.01
N GLY A 64 -18.58 -8.97 9.65
CA GLY A 64 -18.94 -10.24 8.99
C GLY A 64 -19.02 -11.45 9.93
N ARG A 65 -19.01 -11.24 11.25
CA ARG A 65 -19.10 -12.29 12.27
C ARG A 65 -20.43 -12.24 13.00
#